data_AF-A0AAJ0WYB5-F1
#
_entry.id   AF-A0AAJ0WYB5-F1
#
_cell.length_a   1.000
_cell.length_b   1.000
_cell.length_c   1.000
_cell.angle_alpha   90.00
_cell.angle_beta   90.00
_cell.angle_gamma   90.00
#
_symmetry.space_group_name_H-M   'P 1'
#
loop_
_entity.id
_entity.type
_entity.pdbx_description
1 polymer ?
#
loop_
_entity_poly.entity_id
_entity_poly.type
_entity_poly.pdbx_seq_one_letter_code
_entity_poly.pdbx_strand_id
1 'polypeptide(L)'
;MTSILPQEAKQTELKFRQYETYKSERRVEIARKFIEAKIQRTKDVLDWLNQRYPEIDTNFKSDLSKAQTIPEIMNVEGRVAEFYWRQLHKLLSKKFEFENRKIGKTERPMGAVDPINCLLNYGYSLLESECRRAINSVGLDTHVGFLHEVNLGKEPLVYDLQEPFRWLIDLAVINALENKIFDKKDFIRTENFNLKLKNSGAKKLVKEVENQLNKTAFYQSMEYRWFNIILFKARELGQHLLGKRKIIDFGVTVANLERMDNHELREKILELSNSKARKLGICKSELWYLKRKANSEKPFKIYNRIKERLI
;
A
#
# COMPACT_ATOMS: atom_id res chain seq x y z
N MET A 1 -4.78 -10.32 -16.87
CA MET A 1 -5.74 -9.22 -17.07
C MET A 1 -5.29 -8.47 -18.31
N THR A 2 -5.95 -8.72 -19.44
CA THR A 2 -5.76 -7.94 -20.66
C THR A 2 -6.42 -6.58 -20.38
N SER A 3 -5.66 -5.48 -20.35
CA SER A 3 -6.26 -4.16 -20.12
C SER A 3 -6.89 -3.65 -21.41
N ILE A 4 -8.07 -4.17 -21.74
CA ILE A 4 -8.91 -3.57 -22.77
C ILE A 4 -9.53 -2.33 -22.13
N LEU A 5 -8.98 -1.16 -22.47
CA LEU A 5 -9.51 0.13 -22.06
C LEU A 5 -10.45 0.67 -23.14
N PRO A 6 -11.43 1.50 -22.77
CA PRO A 6 -12.19 2.27 -23.75
C PRO A 6 -11.24 3.18 -24.54
N GLN A 7 -11.72 3.66 -25.69
CA GLN A 7 -10.98 4.64 -26.48
C GLN A 7 -10.60 5.83 -25.60
N GLU A 8 -9.33 6.24 -25.72
CA GLU A 8 -8.77 7.34 -24.93
C GLU A 8 -9.59 8.62 -25.08
N ALA A 9 -9.72 9.38 -23.99
CA ALA A 9 -10.41 10.65 -24.01
C ALA A 9 -9.72 11.63 -24.98
N LYS A 10 -10.52 12.35 -25.78
CA LYS A 10 -10.05 13.34 -26.77
C LYS A 10 -9.60 14.65 -26.08
N GLN A 11 -8.62 14.56 -25.18
CA GLN A 11 -8.05 15.69 -24.43
C GLN A 11 -6.66 16.05 -24.98
N THR A 12 -6.60 16.45 -26.25
CA THR A 12 -5.32 16.66 -26.97
C THR A 12 -4.44 17.74 -26.30
N GLU A 13 -5.04 18.85 -25.86
CA GLU A 13 -4.32 19.92 -25.15
C GLU A 13 -3.65 19.41 -23.87
N LEU A 14 -4.34 18.56 -23.11
CA LEU A 14 -3.80 18.00 -21.87
C LEU A 14 -2.53 17.18 -22.12
N LYS A 15 -2.51 16.36 -23.18
CA LYS A 15 -1.34 15.57 -23.55
C LYS A 15 -0.17 16.45 -23.99
N PHE A 16 -0.43 17.50 -24.77
CA PHE A 16 0.62 18.47 -25.12
C PHE A 16 1.24 19.10 -23.86
N ARG A 17 0.42 19.55 -22.91
CA ARG A 17 0.90 20.08 -21.62
C ARG A 17 1.70 19.06 -20.81
N GLN A 18 1.29 17.79 -20.83
CA GLN A 18 2.03 16.70 -20.20
C GLN A 18 3.44 16.56 -20.81
N TYR A 19 3.54 16.57 -22.14
CA TYR A 19 4.81 16.42 -22.86
C TYR A 19 5.74 17.63 -22.66
N GLU A 20 5.18 18.85 -22.71
CA GLU A 20 5.92 20.08 -22.40
C GLU A 20 6.47 20.05 -20.97
N THR A 21 5.62 19.66 -20.01
CA THR A 21 6.02 19.58 -18.60
C THR A 21 7.11 18.54 -18.39
N TYR A 22 7.03 17.37 -19.05
CA TYR A 22 8.07 16.34 -19.00
C TYR A 22 9.44 16.85 -19.47
N LYS A 23 9.47 17.72 -20.48
CA LYS A 23 10.71 18.30 -21.01
C LYS A 23 11.23 19.50 -20.19
N SER A 24 10.46 19.98 -19.23
CA SER A 24 10.78 21.16 -18.41
C SER A 24 11.31 20.78 -17.02
N GLU A 25 11.87 21.76 -16.31
CA GLU A 25 12.32 21.59 -14.92
C GLU A 25 11.18 21.19 -13.96
N ARG A 26 9.92 21.53 -14.30
CA ARG A 26 8.73 21.15 -13.54
C ARG A 26 8.52 19.64 -13.44
N ARG A 27 9.16 18.84 -14.32
CA ARG A 27 9.17 17.38 -14.23
C ARG A 27 9.65 16.91 -12.85
N VAL A 28 10.74 17.48 -12.36
CA VAL A 28 11.34 17.11 -11.06
C VAL A 28 10.40 17.44 -9.91
N GLU A 29 9.72 18.59 -9.98
CA GLU A 29 8.74 19.01 -8.98
C GLU A 29 7.59 17.99 -8.84
N ILE A 30 7.02 17.55 -9.96
CA ILE A 30 5.93 16.57 -9.96
C ILE A 30 6.44 15.20 -9.50
N ALA A 31 7.59 14.75 -9.98
CA ALA A 31 8.22 13.49 -9.57
C ALA A 31 8.45 13.44 -8.04
N ARG A 32 8.93 14.55 -7.47
CA ARG A 32 9.12 14.68 -6.02
C ARG A 32 7.80 14.50 -5.26
N LYS A 33 6.70 15.07 -5.76
CA LYS A 33 5.39 14.98 -5.12
C LYS A 33 4.85 13.55 -5.04
N PHE A 34 5.13 12.70 -6.03
CA PHE A 34 4.79 11.27 -5.95
C PHE A 34 5.56 10.58 -4.80
N ILE A 35 6.86 10.84 -4.69
CA ILE A 35 7.71 10.20 -3.67
C ILE A 35 7.47 10.79 -2.28
N GLU A 36 7.13 12.07 -2.14
CA GLU A 36 6.67 12.66 -0.88
C GLU A 36 5.45 11.89 -0.33
N ALA A 37 4.44 11.66 -1.17
CA ALA A 37 3.26 10.91 -0.79
C ALA A 37 3.59 9.44 -0.44
N LYS A 38 4.46 8.79 -1.22
CA LYS A 38 4.93 7.43 -0.91
C LYS A 38 5.62 7.35 0.45
N ILE A 39 6.56 8.26 0.73
CA ILE A 39 7.31 8.30 2.00
C ILE A 39 6.36 8.48 3.17
N GLN A 40 5.40 9.42 3.06
CA GLN A 40 4.39 9.61 4.10
C GLN A 40 3.61 8.32 4.34
N ARG A 41 3.19 7.63 3.29
CA ARG A 41 2.46 6.35 3.41
C ARG A 41 3.30 5.21 3.96
N THR A 42 4.57 5.15 3.60
CA THR A 42 5.51 4.20 4.21
C THR A 42 5.60 4.42 5.71
N LYS A 43 5.69 5.68 6.16
CA LYS A 43 5.65 6.02 7.58
C LYS A 43 4.33 5.60 8.23
N ASP A 44 3.19 5.95 7.63
CA ASP A 44 1.86 5.59 8.15
C ASP A 44 1.71 4.06 8.33
N VAL A 45 2.20 3.26 7.38
CA VAL A 45 2.16 1.79 7.48
C VAL A 45 3.10 1.28 8.57
N LEU A 46 4.30 1.84 8.71
CA LEU A 46 5.24 1.44 9.75
C LEU A 46 4.72 1.80 11.14
N ASP A 47 4.13 2.98 11.32
CA ASP A 47 3.48 3.39 12.57
C ASP A 47 2.28 2.47 12.88
N TRP A 48 1.49 2.09 11.88
CA TRP A 48 0.41 1.09 12.03
C TRP A 48 0.93 -0.31 12.39
N LEU A 49 2.09 -0.72 11.89
CA LEU A 49 2.73 -1.98 12.27
C LEU A 49 3.27 -1.91 13.70
N ASN A 50 3.93 -0.80 14.06
CA ASN A 50 4.53 -0.58 15.37
C ASN A 50 3.49 -0.64 16.50
N GLN A 51 2.26 -0.17 16.27
CA GLN A 51 1.14 -0.32 17.22
C GLN A 51 0.93 -1.77 17.69
N ARG A 52 1.24 -2.78 16.87
CA ARG A 52 1.10 -4.20 17.21
C ARG A 52 2.43 -4.91 17.47
N TYR A 53 3.49 -4.47 16.80
CA TYR A 53 4.82 -5.07 16.83
C TYR A 53 5.85 -3.99 17.21
N PRO A 54 6.10 -3.77 18.52
CA PRO A 54 6.99 -2.70 19.01
C PRO A 54 8.43 -2.77 18.48
N GLU A 55 8.88 -3.92 17.97
CA GLU A 55 10.20 -4.11 17.36
C GLU A 55 10.37 -3.46 15.96
N ILE A 56 9.26 -2.99 15.38
CA ILE A 56 9.24 -2.26 14.12
C ILE A 56 9.73 -0.84 14.35
N ASP A 57 10.85 -0.51 13.72
CA ASP A 57 11.40 0.84 13.74
C ASP A 57 10.74 1.69 12.67
N THR A 58 10.30 2.90 13.04
CA THR A 58 9.61 3.85 12.15
C THR A 58 10.45 5.08 11.84
N ASN A 59 11.65 5.19 12.40
CA ASN A 59 12.52 6.35 12.29
C ASN A 59 13.52 6.21 11.14
N PHE A 60 13.08 6.55 9.93
CA PHE A 60 13.95 6.66 8.76
C PHE A 60 14.07 8.11 8.28
N LYS A 61 15.24 8.46 7.73
CA LYS A 61 15.49 9.76 7.09
C LYS A 61 15.43 9.59 5.59
N SER A 62 14.60 10.38 4.91
CA SER A 62 14.55 10.37 3.45
C SER A 62 15.51 11.38 2.81
N ASP A 63 15.74 12.54 3.44
CA ASP A 63 16.47 13.68 2.86
C ASP A 63 15.95 14.10 1.47
N LEU A 64 14.68 13.81 1.14
CA LEU A 64 14.10 14.06 -0.19
C LEU A 64 14.18 15.52 -0.62
N SER A 65 14.13 16.46 0.33
CA SER A 65 14.23 17.90 0.06
C SER A 65 15.57 18.31 -0.56
N LYS A 66 16.62 17.51 -0.37
CA LYS A 66 17.95 17.77 -0.94
C LYS A 66 18.11 17.22 -2.36
N ALA A 67 17.21 16.35 -2.81
CA ALA A 67 17.28 15.76 -4.14
C ALA A 67 16.78 16.77 -5.19
N GLN A 68 17.64 17.10 -6.15
CA GLN A 68 17.40 18.06 -7.23
C GLN A 68 17.18 17.39 -8.59
N THR A 69 17.57 16.11 -8.74
CA THR A 69 17.44 15.37 -10.00
C THR A 69 16.57 14.12 -9.86
N ILE A 70 16.02 13.62 -10.97
CA ILE A 70 15.24 12.36 -10.99
C ILE A 70 16.06 11.17 -10.42
N PRO A 71 17.34 10.96 -10.81
CA PRO A 71 18.15 9.90 -10.22
C PRO A 71 18.33 10.03 -8.70
N GLU A 72 18.50 11.24 -8.18
CA GLU A 72 18.60 11.47 -6.73
C GLU A 72 17.29 11.14 -6.02
N ILE A 73 16.14 11.53 -6.59
CA ILE A 73 14.82 11.18 -6.06
C ILE A 73 14.63 9.66 -6.02
N MET A 74 15.02 8.96 -7.10
CA MET A 74 14.98 7.49 -7.17
C MET A 74 15.92 6.83 -6.16
N ASN A 75 17.10 7.40 -5.93
CA ASN A 75 18.03 6.91 -4.90
C ASN A 75 17.46 7.05 -3.48
N VAL A 76 16.78 8.17 -3.19
CA VAL A 76 16.05 8.37 -1.93
C VAL A 76 14.94 7.34 -1.78
N GLU A 77 14.13 7.13 -2.82
CA GLU A 77 13.07 6.12 -2.86
C GLU A 77 13.62 4.73 -2.55
N GLY A 78 14.73 4.34 -3.19
CA GLY A 78 15.37 3.04 -2.99
C GLY A 78 15.82 2.82 -1.53
N ARG A 79 16.44 3.83 -0.89
CA ARG A 79 16.84 3.74 0.53
C ARG A 79 15.65 3.61 1.47
N VAL A 80 14.59 4.37 1.22
CA VAL A 80 13.35 4.28 2.01
C VAL A 80 12.69 2.92 1.84
N ALA A 81 12.63 2.41 0.60
CA ALA A 81 12.11 1.08 0.31
C ALA A 81 12.93 -0.02 1.00
N GLU A 82 14.26 0.05 0.95
CA GLU A 82 15.14 -0.90 1.64
C GLU A 82 14.88 -0.92 3.15
N PHE A 83 14.79 0.26 3.78
CA PHE A 83 14.44 0.37 5.19
C PHE A 83 13.09 -0.29 5.47
N TYR A 84 12.06 0.04 4.68
CA TYR A 84 10.70 -0.49 4.84
C TYR A 84 10.66 -2.02 4.76
N TRP A 85 11.25 -2.61 3.72
CA TRP A 85 11.25 -4.06 3.55
C TRP A 85 12.05 -4.78 4.62
N ARG A 86 13.11 -4.16 5.16
CA ARG A 86 13.83 -4.68 6.33
C ARG A 86 12.96 -4.73 7.58
N GLN A 87 12.06 -3.76 7.79
CA GLN A 87 11.10 -3.83 8.90
C GLN A 87 10.07 -4.94 8.66
N LEU A 88 9.52 -5.06 7.44
CA LEU A 88 8.59 -6.15 7.11
C LEU A 88 9.23 -7.54 7.22
N HIS A 89 10.53 -7.66 6.91
CA HIS A 89 11.30 -8.88 7.13
C HIS A 89 11.23 -9.37 8.58
N LYS A 90 11.36 -8.47 9.56
CA LYS A 90 11.28 -8.83 11.00
C LYS A 90 9.95 -9.52 11.33
N LEU A 91 8.86 -9.08 10.71
CA LEU A 91 7.53 -9.61 10.92
C LEU A 91 7.29 -10.93 10.17
N LEU A 92 7.69 -11.00 8.90
CA LEU A 92 7.21 -12.02 7.96
C LEU A 92 8.19 -13.19 7.75
N SER A 93 9.48 -13.01 8.06
CA SER A 93 10.54 -14.01 7.81
C SER A 93 10.29 -15.35 8.48
N LYS A 94 9.89 -15.35 9.77
CA LYS A 94 9.70 -16.56 10.58
C LYS A 94 8.65 -17.54 10.03
N LYS A 95 7.67 -17.07 9.25
CA LYS A 95 6.52 -17.87 8.80
C LYS A 95 6.47 -18.11 7.31
N PHE A 96 7.05 -17.21 6.53
CA PHE A 96 6.85 -17.17 5.08
C PHE A 96 8.17 -17.09 4.29
N GLU A 97 9.32 -17.24 4.96
CA GLU A 97 10.65 -17.25 4.32
C GLU A 97 10.92 -15.98 3.48
N PHE A 98 10.28 -14.87 3.84
CA PHE A 98 10.46 -13.59 3.19
C PHE A 98 11.76 -12.96 3.67
N GLU A 99 12.73 -12.81 2.77
CA GLU A 99 14.03 -12.15 3.01
C GLU A 99 13.97 -10.65 2.70
N ASN A 100 13.49 -10.29 1.51
CA ASN A 100 13.38 -8.91 1.05
C ASN A 100 12.46 -8.85 -0.18
N ARG A 101 12.11 -7.64 -0.62
CA ARG A 101 11.45 -7.40 -1.90
C ARG A 101 12.42 -7.70 -3.04
N LYS A 102 12.19 -8.81 -3.74
CA LYS A 102 12.99 -9.21 -4.90
C LYS A 102 12.31 -8.69 -6.17
N ILE A 103 12.73 -7.51 -6.61
CA ILE A 103 12.39 -6.97 -7.93
C ILE A 103 13.56 -7.34 -8.84
N GLY A 104 13.33 -8.22 -9.81
CA GLY A 104 14.39 -8.77 -10.66
C GLY A 104 15.22 -7.67 -11.30
N LYS A 105 16.45 -7.47 -10.80
CA LYS A 105 17.46 -6.63 -11.42
C LYS A 105 18.80 -7.32 -11.63
N THR A 106 19.05 -8.47 -11.02
CA THR A 106 20.28 -9.24 -11.26
C THR A 106 20.05 -10.73 -10.94
N GLU A 107 20.43 -11.59 -11.89
CA GLU A 107 20.76 -13.03 -11.77
C GLU A 107 19.74 -14.06 -11.24
N ARG A 108 18.57 -13.67 -10.73
CA ARG A 108 17.51 -14.62 -10.34
C ARG A 108 16.27 -14.49 -11.23
N PRO A 109 15.60 -15.61 -11.56
CA PRO A 109 14.46 -15.60 -12.48
C PRO A 109 13.40 -14.61 -11.97
N MET A 110 12.74 -13.92 -12.92
CA MET A 110 11.73 -12.87 -12.69
C MET A 110 10.47 -13.29 -11.90
N GLY A 111 10.47 -14.48 -11.30
CA GLY A 111 9.37 -14.97 -10.49
C GLY A 111 9.59 -14.73 -9.00
N ALA A 112 8.50 -14.62 -8.27
CA ALA A 112 8.55 -14.65 -6.82
C ALA A 112 9.05 -16.02 -6.35
N VAL A 113 10.01 -16.06 -5.43
CA VAL A 113 10.51 -17.31 -4.83
C VAL A 113 9.82 -17.66 -3.52
N ASP A 114 9.12 -16.68 -2.93
CA ASP A 114 8.36 -16.79 -1.69
C ASP A 114 6.90 -16.37 -1.89
N PRO A 115 5.98 -16.85 -1.03
CA PRO A 115 4.55 -16.53 -1.12
C PRO A 115 4.26 -15.02 -1.06
N ILE A 116 5.03 -14.25 -0.30
CA ILE A 116 4.75 -12.82 -0.06
C ILE A 116 5.04 -12.00 -1.31
N ASN A 117 6.21 -12.19 -1.93
CA ASN A 117 6.53 -11.56 -3.20
C ASN A 117 5.54 -11.98 -4.30
N CYS A 118 5.02 -13.21 -4.25
CA CYS A 118 3.99 -13.68 -5.20
C CYS A 118 2.69 -12.89 -5.03
N LEU A 119 2.22 -12.73 -3.79
CA LEU A 119 1.03 -11.95 -3.44
C LEU A 119 1.21 -10.46 -3.78
N LEU A 120 2.35 -9.86 -3.41
CA LEU A 120 2.65 -8.46 -3.69
C LEU A 120 2.72 -8.18 -5.19
N ASN A 121 3.38 -9.04 -5.98
CA ASN A 121 3.45 -8.89 -7.44
C ASN A 121 2.05 -8.86 -8.05
N TYR A 122 1.21 -9.84 -7.71
CA TYR A 122 -0.14 -9.92 -8.23
C TYR A 122 -1.00 -8.74 -7.77
N GLY A 123 -0.89 -8.36 -6.50
CA GLY A 123 -1.62 -7.21 -5.95
C GLY A 123 -1.22 -5.88 -6.59
N TYR A 124 0.07 -5.65 -6.83
CA TYR A 124 0.52 -4.46 -7.55
C TYR A 124 0.06 -4.45 -9.01
N SER A 125 -0.03 -5.60 -9.68
CA SER A 125 -0.64 -5.67 -11.02
C SER A 125 -2.13 -5.30 -11.01
N LEU A 126 -2.87 -5.56 -9.93
CA LEU A 126 -4.25 -5.08 -9.76
C LEU A 126 -4.29 -3.57 -9.60
N LEU A 127 -3.43 -3.01 -8.74
CA LEU A 127 -3.31 -1.56 -8.56
C LEU A 127 -2.88 -0.84 -9.85
N GLU A 128 -1.98 -1.45 -10.62
CA GLU A 128 -1.55 -0.99 -11.93
C GLU A 128 -2.74 -0.84 -12.88
N SER A 129 -3.63 -1.83 -12.93
CA SER A 129 -4.84 -1.77 -13.74
C SER A 129 -5.75 -0.60 -13.33
N GLU A 130 -5.92 -0.36 -12.03
CA GLU A 130 -6.73 0.77 -11.54
C GLU A 130 -6.10 2.13 -11.84
N CYS A 131 -4.78 2.26 -11.70
CA CYS A 131 -4.06 3.49 -12.05
C CYS A 131 -4.15 3.76 -13.55
N ARG A 132 -3.97 2.72 -14.38
CA ARG A 132 -4.12 2.81 -15.84
C ARG A 132 -5.52 3.26 -16.24
N ARG A 133 -6.55 2.65 -15.65
CA ARG A 133 -7.95 3.05 -15.86
C ARG A 133 -8.18 4.52 -15.48
N ALA A 134 -7.64 4.97 -14.34
CA ALA A 134 -7.77 6.35 -13.88
C ALA A 134 -7.10 7.34 -14.85
N ILE A 135 -5.87 7.08 -15.27
CA ILE A 135 -5.11 7.91 -16.22
C ILE A 135 -5.84 8.02 -17.55
N ASN A 136 -6.25 6.88 -18.11
CA ASN A 136 -7.01 6.81 -19.37
C ASN A 136 -8.34 7.58 -19.28
N SER A 137 -9.07 7.47 -18.17
CA SER A 137 -10.34 8.17 -17.95
C SER A 137 -10.18 9.70 -17.89
N VAL A 138 -8.99 10.20 -17.53
CA VAL A 138 -8.68 11.64 -17.49
C VAL A 138 -8.19 12.13 -18.86
N GLY A 139 -7.62 11.26 -19.68
CA GLY A 139 -7.03 11.60 -20.98
C GLY A 139 -5.54 11.92 -20.93
N LEU A 140 -4.86 11.53 -19.83
CA LEU A 140 -3.40 11.57 -19.74
C LEU A 140 -2.79 10.41 -20.53
N ASP A 141 -1.56 10.58 -21.02
CA ASP A 141 -0.80 9.53 -21.69
C ASP A 141 -0.10 8.63 -20.66
N THR A 142 -0.40 7.32 -20.67
CA THR A 142 0.20 6.34 -19.76
C THR A 142 1.70 6.15 -19.98
N HIS A 143 2.20 6.46 -21.17
CA HIS A 143 3.59 6.23 -21.58
C HIS A 143 4.54 7.37 -21.18
N VAL A 144 4.03 8.47 -20.62
CA VAL A 144 4.84 9.63 -20.22
C VAL A 144 4.70 9.91 -18.72
N GLY A 145 5.57 9.29 -17.92
CA GLY A 145 5.69 9.52 -16.49
C GLY A 145 6.66 10.66 -16.17
N PHE A 146 6.56 11.26 -15.00
CA PHE A 146 7.44 12.33 -14.53
C PHE A 146 8.63 11.78 -13.72
N LEU A 147 8.43 10.71 -12.95
CA LEU A 147 9.46 10.05 -12.16
C LEU A 147 10.15 8.95 -12.99
N HIS A 148 9.39 7.98 -13.50
CA HIS A 148 9.95 6.90 -14.32
C HIS A 148 10.21 7.37 -15.76
N GLU A 149 11.37 7.00 -16.32
CA GLU A 149 11.76 7.33 -17.69
C GLU A 149 10.84 6.68 -18.74
N VAL A 150 10.63 7.40 -19.84
CA VAL A 150 9.92 6.89 -21.03
C VAL A 150 10.72 5.75 -21.66
N ASN A 151 10.07 4.60 -21.83
CA ASN A 151 10.67 3.42 -22.43
C ASN A 151 9.62 2.64 -23.22
N LEU A 152 10.03 2.02 -24.33
CA LEU A 152 9.15 1.27 -25.21
C LEU A 152 8.45 0.12 -24.46
N GLY A 153 7.14 0.00 -24.66
CA GLY A 153 6.30 -1.05 -24.07
C GLY A 153 6.07 -0.92 -22.56
N LYS A 154 6.47 0.19 -21.94
CA LYS A 154 6.20 0.49 -20.53
C LYS A 154 5.21 1.63 -20.40
N GLU A 155 4.58 1.73 -19.23
CA GLU A 155 3.64 2.81 -18.89
C GLU A 155 4.13 3.56 -17.64
N PRO A 156 5.16 4.42 -17.77
CA PRO A 156 5.81 5.07 -16.64
C PRO A 156 4.85 5.92 -15.80
N LEU A 157 3.85 6.58 -16.40
CA LEU A 157 2.88 7.35 -15.61
C LEU A 157 2.01 6.46 -14.74
N VAL A 158 1.71 5.25 -15.20
CA VAL A 158 0.99 4.26 -14.39
C VAL A 158 1.84 3.86 -13.19
N TYR A 159 3.15 3.66 -13.36
CA TYR A 159 4.07 3.37 -12.26
C TYR A 159 4.20 4.55 -11.29
N ASP A 160 4.30 5.77 -11.80
CA ASP A 160 4.34 6.98 -10.97
C ASP A 160 3.07 7.11 -10.11
N LEU A 161 1.90 6.96 -10.73
CA LEU A 161 0.62 7.06 -10.03
C LEU A 161 0.42 5.91 -9.05
N GLN A 162 1.08 4.76 -9.21
CA GLN A 162 1.03 3.70 -8.20
C GLN A 162 1.70 4.11 -6.89
N GLU A 163 2.78 4.90 -6.94
CA GLU A 163 3.65 5.14 -5.77
C GLU A 163 2.89 5.65 -4.51
N PRO A 164 1.97 6.63 -4.61
CA PRO A 164 1.16 7.07 -3.47
C PRO A 164 0.17 6.03 -2.91
N PHE A 165 -0.09 4.94 -3.64
CA PHE A 165 -1.14 3.95 -3.34
C PHE A 165 -0.62 2.53 -3.11
N ARG A 166 0.67 2.23 -3.32
CA ARG A 166 1.25 0.88 -3.13
C ARG A 166 0.95 0.31 -1.74
N TRP A 167 0.98 1.17 -0.73
CA TRP A 167 0.69 0.82 0.65
C TRP A 167 -0.69 0.14 0.84
N LEU A 168 -1.68 0.41 -0.03
CA LEU A 168 -2.97 -0.29 0.02
C LEU A 168 -2.77 -1.78 -0.23
N ILE A 169 -1.99 -2.15 -1.24
CA ILE A 169 -1.69 -3.54 -1.53
C ILE A 169 -0.90 -4.17 -0.39
N ASP A 170 0.06 -3.44 0.17
CA ASP A 170 0.86 -3.91 1.31
C ASP A 170 -0.05 -4.25 2.49
N LEU A 171 -0.96 -3.36 2.85
CA LEU A 171 -1.95 -3.62 3.91
C LEU A 171 -2.86 -4.79 3.57
N ALA A 172 -3.34 -4.93 2.34
CA ALA A 172 -4.18 -6.05 1.94
C ALA A 172 -3.44 -7.39 2.13
N VAL A 173 -2.18 -7.45 1.69
CA VAL A 173 -1.34 -8.65 1.81
C VAL A 173 -1.01 -8.94 3.28
N ILE A 174 -0.55 -7.94 4.05
CA ILE A 174 -0.23 -8.12 5.48
C ILE A 174 -1.46 -8.60 6.24
N ASN A 175 -2.62 -7.95 6.07
CA ASN A 175 -3.85 -8.35 6.74
C ASN A 175 -4.28 -9.77 6.35
N ALA A 176 -4.17 -10.15 5.07
CA ALA A 176 -4.54 -11.48 4.62
C ALA A 176 -3.63 -12.58 5.21
N LEU A 177 -2.34 -12.29 5.35
CA LEU A 177 -1.37 -13.19 5.99
C LEU A 177 -1.62 -13.31 7.49
N GLU A 178 -1.85 -12.20 8.20
CA GLU A 178 -2.17 -12.20 9.63
C GLU A 178 -3.48 -12.97 9.93
N ASN A 179 -4.46 -12.88 9.04
CA ASN A 179 -5.72 -13.63 9.14
C ASN A 179 -5.60 -15.11 8.72
N LYS A 180 -4.44 -15.52 8.19
CA LYS A 180 -4.17 -16.87 7.67
C LYS A 180 -5.16 -17.26 6.56
N ILE A 181 -5.38 -16.34 5.59
CA ILE A 181 -6.28 -16.56 4.44
C ILE A 181 -5.67 -17.52 3.42
N PHE A 182 -4.34 -17.54 3.32
CA PHE A 182 -3.58 -18.32 2.34
C PHE A 182 -2.93 -19.54 2.98
N ASP A 183 -2.97 -20.65 2.25
CA ASP A 183 -2.30 -21.90 2.60
C ASP A 183 -1.35 -22.34 1.48
N LYS A 184 -0.45 -23.29 1.74
CA LYS A 184 0.47 -23.87 0.74
C LYS A 184 -0.22 -24.31 -0.55
N LYS A 185 -1.46 -24.81 -0.46
CA LYS A 185 -2.26 -25.29 -1.61
C LYS A 185 -2.65 -24.20 -2.61
N ASP A 186 -2.67 -22.93 -2.18
CA ASP A 186 -3.01 -21.78 -3.03
C ASP A 186 -1.89 -21.36 -3.97
N PHE A 187 -0.70 -21.93 -3.79
CA PHE A 187 0.47 -21.67 -4.61
C PHE A 187 0.86 -22.91 -5.41
N ILE A 188 1.52 -22.68 -6.55
CA ILE A 188 2.16 -23.71 -7.36
C ILE A 188 3.60 -23.30 -7.62
N ARG A 189 4.53 -24.25 -7.47
CA ARG A 189 5.92 -24.05 -7.85
C ARG A 189 6.08 -24.46 -9.31
N THR A 190 6.64 -23.58 -10.11
CA THR A 190 6.98 -23.84 -11.51
C THR A 190 8.31 -24.58 -11.61
N GLU A 191 8.61 -25.14 -12.78
CA GLU A 191 9.88 -25.82 -13.10
C GLU A 191 11.11 -24.95 -12.82
N ASN A 192 11.02 -23.64 -13.06
CA ASN A 192 12.09 -22.68 -12.76
C ASN A 192 12.15 -22.26 -11.27
N PHE A 193 11.62 -23.10 -10.36
CA PHE A 193 11.55 -22.88 -8.91
C PHE A 193 10.78 -21.64 -8.42
N ASN A 194 10.16 -20.87 -9.31
CA ASN A 194 9.29 -19.73 -8.97
C ASN A 194 7.94 -20.20 -8.40
N LEU A 195 7.34 -19.38 -7.56
CA LEU A 195 5.97 -19.52 -7.07
C LEU A 195 5.00 -18.68 -7.89
N LYS A 196 3.87 -19.29 -8.24
CA LYS A 196 2.70 -18.65 -8.84
C LYS A 196 1.46 -18.92 -7.98
N LEU A 197 0.51 -17.98 -7.99
CA LEU A 197 -0.80 -18.20 -7.41
C LEU A 197 -1.63 -19.11 -8.30
N LYS A 198 -2.27 -20.11 -7.70
CA LYS A 198 -3.36 -20.85 -8.35
C LYS A 198 -4.62 -19.98 -8.40
N ASN A 199 -5.58 -20.39 -9.22
CA ASN A 199 -6.87 -19.70 -9.34
C ASN A 199 -7.59 -19.48 -8.00
N SER A 200 -7.50 -20.44 -7.05
CA SER A 200 -8.07 -20.28 -5.71
C SER A 200 -7.41 -19.13 -4.93
N GLY A 201 -6.08 -19.10 -4.93
CA GLY A 201 -5.28 -18.05 -4.30
C GLY A 201 -5.50 -16.69 -4.96
N ALA A 202 -5.52 -16.65 -6.29
CA ALA A 202 -5.80 -15.42 -7.04
C ALA A 202 -7.17 -14.83 -6.68
N LYS A 203 -8.24 -15.65 -6.63
CA LYS A 203 -9.58 -15.19 -6.22
C LYS A 203 -9.61 -14.63 -4.80
N LYS A 204 -8.91 -15.29 -3.85
CA LYS A 204 -8.77 -14.79 -2.48
C LYS A 204 -8.07 -13.43 -2.46
N LEU A 205 -6.94 -13.31 -3.14
CA LEU A 205 -6.17 -12.06 -3.17
C LEU A 205 -6.95 -10.91 -3.82
N VAL A 206 -7.63 -11.17 -4.95
CA VAL A 206 -8.48 -10.17 -5.61
C VAL A 206 -9.52 -9.64 -4.63
N LYS A 207 -10.20 -10.51 -3.90
CA LYS A 207 -11.19 -10.10 -2.89
C LYS A 207 -10.57 -9.23 -1.79
N GLU A 208 -9.39 -9.58 -1.29
CA GLU A 208 -8.71 -8.77 -0.26
C GLU A 208 -8.27 -7.39 -0.77
N VAL A 209 -7.79 -7.32 -2.01
CA VAL A 209 -7.43 -6.05 -2.66
C VAL A 209 -8.67 -5.20 -2.94
N GLU A 210 -9.75 -5.80 -3.44
CA GLU A 210 -11.04 -5.11 -3.65
C GLU A 210 -11.61 -4.57 -2.34
N ASN A 211 -11.57 -5.35 -1.26
CA ASN A 211 -11.99 -4.90 0.08
C ASN A 211 -11.18 -3.68 0.52
N GLN A 212 -9.86 -3.73 0.31
CA GLN A 212 -8.97 -2.64 0.68
C GLN A 212 -9.20 -1.37 -0.17
N LEU A 213 -9.40 -1.51 -1.48
CA LEU A 213 -9.71 -0.39 -2.37
C LEU A 213 -11.12 0.21 -2.15
N ASN A 214 -12.05 -0.57 -1.58
CA ASN A 214 -13.38 -0.12 -1.20
C ASN A 214 -13.45 0.55 0.17
N LYS A 215 -12.40 0.47 1.00
CA LYS A 215 -12.33 1.27 2.23
C LYS A 215 -12.38 2.75 1.91
N THR A 216 -13.00 3.53 2.80
CA THR A 216 -13.11 4.97 2.67
C THR A 216 -11.96 5.70 3.34
N ALA A 217 -11.66 6.89 2.85
CA ALA A 217 -10.81 7.89 3.49
C ALA A 217 -11.39 9.28 3.28
N PHE A 218 -11.09 10.20 4.19
CA PHE A 218 -11.47 11.59 4.05
C PHE A 218 -10.65 12.26 2.95
N TYR A 219 -11.35 12.88 2.03
CA TYR A 219 -10.79 13.62 0.91
C TYR A 219 -11.65 14.86 0.68
N GLN A 220 -11.06 16.05 0.83
CA GLN A 220 -11.76 17.33 0.71
C GLN A 220 -13.05 17.39 1.57
N SER A 221 -12.93 17.00 2.85
CA SER A 221 -14.01 17.02 3.86
C SER A 221 -15.16 16.02 3.63
N MET A 222 -15.04 15.10 2.68
CA MET A 222 -16.01 14.02 2.46
C MET A 222 -15.32 12.66 2.43
N GLU A 223 -16.06 11.59 2.73
CA GLU A 223 -15.54 10.24 2.63
C GLU A 223 -15.69 9.67 1.22
N TYR A 224 -14.58 9.18 0.67
CA TYR A 224 -14.57 8.49 -0.62
C TYR A 224 -13.80 7.19 -0.53
N ARG A 225 -14.20 6.21 -1.34
CA ARG A 225 -13.47 4.95 -1.51
C ARG A 225 -12.12 5.20 -2.19
N TRP A 226 -11.10 4.41 -1.88
CA TRP A 226 -9.76 4.59 -2.45
C TRP A 226 -9.72 4.55 -3.97
N PHE A 227 -10.50 3.69 -4.64
CA PHE A 227 -10.53 3.67 -6.10
C PHE A 227 -11.05 4.99 -6.72
N ASN A 228 -11.93 5.72 -6.02
CA ASN A 228 -12.35 7.06 -6.43
C ASN A 228 -11.23 8.08 -6.21
N ILE A 229 -10.53 7.98 -5.08
CA ILE A 229 -9.41 8.86 -4.75
C ILE A 229 -8.27 8.73 -5.77
N ILE A 230 -7.95 7.52 -6.24
CA ILE A 230 -6.97 7.31 -7.33
C ILE A 230 -7.39 8.10 -8.58
N LEU A 231 -8.66 7.99 -8.98
CA LEU A 231 -9.21 8.76 -10.10
C LEU A 231 -9.15 10.27 -9.84
N PHE A 232 -9.46 10.73 -8.63
CA PHE A 232 -9.40 12.14 -8.28
C PHE A 232 -7.97 12.68 -8.32
N LYS A 233 -6.98 11.94 -7.83
CA LYS A 233 -5.56 12.33 -7.92
C LYS A 233 -5.06 12.37 -9.36
N ALA A 234 -5.48 11.45 -10.23
CA ALA A 234 -5.20 11.55 -11.66
C ALA A 234 -5.83 12.81 -12.29
N ARG A 235 -7.07 13.15 -11.90
CA ARG A 235 -7.75 14.39 -12.36
C ARG A 235 -7.04 15.64 -11.86
N GLU A 236 -6.62 15.67 -10.60
CA GLU A 236 -5.87 16.79 -10.02
C GLU A 236 -4.55 17.01 -10.75
N LEU A 237 -3.83 15.95 -11.10
CA LEU A 237 -2.64 16.03 -11.95
C LEU A 237 -2.98 16.63 -13.32
N GLY A 238 -4.03 16.16 -13.98
CA GLY A 238 -4.46 16.72 -15.27
C GLY A 238 -4.83 18.21 -15.18
N GLN A 239 -5.56 18.61 -14.14
CA GLN A 239 -5.89 20.02 -13.89
C GLN A 239 -4.64 20.87 -13.59
N HIS A 240 -3.65 20.30 -12.90
CA HIS A 240 -2.39 20.98 -12.63
C HIS A 240 -1.58 21.23 -13.90
N LEU A 241 -1.50 20.25 -14.80
CA LEU A 241 -0.83 20.38 -16.10
C LEU A 241 -1.49 21.43 -17.00
N LEU A 242 -2.82 21.52 -16.96
CA LEU A 242 -3.59 22.56 -17.66
C LEU A 242 -3.51 23.94 -16.99
N GLY A 243 -2.79 24.10 -15.88
CA GLY A 243 -2.71 25.36 -15.14
C GLY A 243 -3.99 25.75 -14.38
N LYS A 244 -5.03 24.91 -14.40
CA LYS A 244 -6.28 25.13 -13.65
C LYS A 244 -6.10 24.96 -12.15
N ARG A 245 -5.07 24.23 -11.73
CA ARG A 245 -4.70 24.01 -10.34
C ARG A 245 -3.23 24.36 -10.09
N LYS A 246 -2.95 25.29 -9.17
CA LYS A 246 -1.57 25.71 -8.88
C LYS A 246 -0.78 24.68 -8.07
N ILE A 247 -1.41 24.06 -7.08
CA ILE A 247 -0.75 23.13 -6.15
C ILE A 247 -1.12 21.70 -6.52
N ILE A 248 -0.12 20.83 -6.57
CA ILE A 248 -0.30 19.39 -6.67
C ILE A 248 0.19 18.73 -5.40
N ASP A 249 -0.62 17.81 -4.88
CA ASP A 249 -0.30 16.99 -3.72
C ASP A 249 -0.95 15.63 -3.92
N PHE A 250 -0.18 14.55 -3.79
CA PHE A 250 -0.68 13.18 -3.85
C PHE A 250 -0.95 12.59 -2.47
N GLY A 251 -0.61 13.33 -1.41
CA GLY A 251 -1.06 13.08 -0.06
C GLY A 251 -2.58 13.09 0.05
N VAL A 252 -3.08 12.24 0.95
CA VAL A 252 -4.50 12.20 1.33
C VAL A 252 -4.53 12.12 2.85
N THR A 253 -5.38 12.90 3.50
CA THR A 253 -5.51 12.81 4.95
C THR A 253 -6.18 11.48 5.29
N VAL A 254 -5.41 10.54 5.80
CA VAL A 254 -5.97 9.35 6.47
C VAL A 254 -5.94 9.71 7.94
N ALA A 255 -7.07 9.58 8.62
CA ALA A 255 -7.25 9.98 10.03
C ALA A 255 -6.46 9.11 11.02
N ASN A 256 -5.29 8.60 10.62
CA ASN A 256 -4.47 7.56 11.21
C ASN A 256 -4.96 6.14 10.88
N LEU A 257 -4.02 5.32 10.42
CA LEU A 257 -4.23 3.87 10.34
C LEU A 257 -4.20 3.34 11.78
N GLU A 258 -5.37 3.08 12.36
CA GLU A 258 -5.46 2.49 13.70
C GLU A 258 -5.59 0.97 13.64
N ARG A 259 -4.75 0.28 14.41
CA ARG A 259 -4.90 -1.14 14.71
C ARG A 259 -6.05 -1.33 15.69
N MET A 260 -6.85 -2.36 15.43
CA MET A 260 -7.96 -2.73 16.31
C MET A 260 -7.51 -3.58 17.50
N ASP A 261 -6.31 -4.18 17.41
CA ASP A 261 -5.71 -5.10 18.36
C ASP A 261 -4.24 -4.74 18.65
N ASN A 262 -4.00 -3.48 19.05
CA ASN A 262 -2.66 -3.01 19.38
C ASN A 262 -2.02 -3.79 20.56
N HIS A 263 -0.71 -3.67 20.70
CA HIS A 263 0.09 -4.41 21.69
C HIS A 263 -0.36 -4.12 23.12
N GLU A 264 -0.51 -2.83 23.48
CA GLU A 264 -0.94 -2.40 24.81
C GLU A 264 -2.31 -3.00 25.21
N LEU A 265 -3.28 -2.99 24.29
CA LEU A 265 -4.59 -3.56 24.50
C LEU A 265 -4.54 -5.07 24.71
N ARG A 266 -3.68 -5.78 23.96
CA ARG A 266 -3.47 -7.23 24.14
C ARG A 266 -2.90 -7.52 25.53
N GLU A 267 -1.86 -6.81 25.94
CA GLU A 267 -1.25 -6.96 27.27
C GLU A 267 -2.25 -6.66 28.38
N LYS A 268 -2.98 -5.54 28.29
CA LYS A 268 -4.02 -5.16 29.27
C LYS A 268 -5.10 -6.24 29.42
N ILE A 269 -5.52 -6.86 28.32
CA ILE A 269 -6.47 -7.99 28.32
C ILE A 269 -5.87 -9.22 29.02
N LEU A 270 -4.60 -9.54 28.76
CA LEU A 270 -3.93 -10.70 29.35
C LEU A 270 -3.72 -10.54 30.87
N GLU A 271 -3.38 -9.33 31.32
CA GLU A 271 -3.17 -9.00 32.73
C GLU A 271 -4.47 -8.86 33.55
N LEU A 272 -5.62 -8.65 32.88
CA LEU A 272 -6.91 -8.44 33.55
C LEU A 272 -7.31 -9.63 34.44
N SER A 273 -7.42 -9.39 35.75
CA SER A 273 -7.95 -10.38 36.70
C SER A 273 -9.47 -10.45 36.62
N ASN A 274 -10.05 -11.60 37.02
CA ASN A 274 -11.51 -11.76 37.05
C ASN A 274 -12.21 -10.68 37.90
N SER A 275 -11.58 -10.25 38.99
CA SER A 275 -12.11 -9.19 39.86
C SER A 275 -12.13 -7.83 39.16
N LYS A 276 -11.01 -7.43 38.53
CA LYS A 276 -10.92 -6.18 37.77
C LYS A 276 -11.87 -6.18 36.57
N ALA A 277 -11.94 -7.28 35.81
CA ALA A 277 -12.86 -7.41 34.68
C ALA A 277 -14.33 -7.28 35.09
N ARG A 278 -14.73 -7.88 36.23
CA ARG A 278 -16.08 -7.75 36.77
C ARG A 278 -16.42 -6.29 37.13
N LYS A 279 -15.47 -5.53 37.69
CA LYS A 279 -15.64 -4.08 37.97
C LYS A 279 -15.84 -3.27 36.69
N LEU A 280 -15.24 -3.69 35.58
CA LEU A 280 -15.41 -3.09 34.25
C LEU A 280 -16.67 -3.59 33.51
N GLY A 281 -17.50 -4.42 34.15
CA GLY A 281 -18.72 -4.96 33.55
C GLY A 281 -18.47 -6.01 32.46
N ILE A 282 -17.30 -6.68 32.49
CA ILE A 282 -16.92 -7.78 31.60
C ILE A 282 -17.14 -9.10 32.35
N CYS A 283 -17.93 -10.01 31.78
CA CYS A 283 -18.22 -11.30 32.42
C CYS A 283 -17.08 -12.31 32.24
N LYS A 284 -17.07 -13.40 33.02
CA LYS A 284 -15.97 -14.39 33.03
C LYS A 284 -15.79 -15.07 31.67
N SER A 285 -16.88 -15.41 30.97
CA SER A 285 -16.83 -16.03 29.64
C SER A 285 -16.31 -15.07 28.57
N GLU A 286 -16.71 -13.80 28.65
CA GLU A 286 -16.24 -12.73 27.75
C GLU A 286 -14.75 -12.44 27.98
N LEU A 287 -14.29 -12.34 29.24
CA LEU A 287 -12.88 -12.20 29.56
C LEU A 287 -12.06 -13.40 29.06
N TRP A 288 -12.54 -14.63 29.27
CA TRP A 288 -11.87 -15.83 28.76
C TRP A 288 -11.73 -15.79 27.24
N TYR A 289 -12.78 -15.38 26.53
CA TYR A 289 -12.75 -15.21 25.08
C TYR A 289 -11.74 -14.13 24.65
N LEU A 290 -11.74 -12.97 25.31
CA LEU A 290 -10.81 -11.88 25.03
C LEU A 290 -9.37 -12.31 25.27
N LYS A 291 -9.06 -12.97 26.39
CA LYS A 291 -7.71 -13.50 26.67
C LYS A 291 -7.26 -14.52 25.64
N ARG A 292 -8.15 -15.44 25.25
CA ARG A 292 -7.87 -16.41 24.19
C ARG A 292 -7.56 -15.73 22.85
N LYS A 293 -8.24 -14.62 22.53
CA LYS A 293 -7.97 -13.83 21.31
C LYS A 293 -6.68 -13.02 21.42
N ALA A 294 -6.43 -12.36 22.54
CA ALA A 294 -5.21 -11.59 22.80
C ALA A 294 -3.96 -12.47 22.75
N ASN A 295 -4.04 -13.70 23.24
CA ASN A 295 -2.95 -14.69 23.18
C ASN A 295 -2.77 -15.31 21.78
N SER A 296 -3.69 -15.04 20.83
CA SER A 296 -3.61 -15.56 19.47
C SER A 296 -2.85 -14.61 18.55
N GLU A 297 -2.13 -15.16 17.59
CA GLU A 297 -1.49 -14.38 16.52
C GLU A 297 -2.48 -13.79 15.51
N LYS A 298 -3.76 -14.20 15.52
CA LYS A 298 -4.76 -13.63 14.61
C LYS A 298 -5.21 -12.26 15.11
N PRO A 299 -5.43 -11.28 14.22
CA PRO A 299 -6.04 -10.03 14.61
C PRO A 299 -7.48 -10.26 15.05
N PHE A 300 -7.99 -9.39 15.93
CA PHE A 300 -9.36 -9.48 16.42
C PHE A 300 -9.97 -8.10 16.62
N LYS A 301 -11.29 -8.01 16.45
CA LYS A 301 -12.05 -6.79 16.73
C LYS A 301 -12.53 -6.80 18.17
N ILE A 302 -12.30 -5.70 18.86
CA ILE A 302 -13.02 -5.37 20.10
C ILE A 302 -14.12 -4.38 19.75
N TYR A 303 -15.34 -4.66 20.20
CA TYR A 303 -16.46 -3.74 20.03
C TYR A 303 -16.23 -2.47 20.86
N ASN A 304 -16.61 -1.31 20.34
CA ASN A 304 -16.36 -0.01 21.00
C ASN A 304 -16.79 0.01 22.47
N ARG A 305 -17.97 -0.55 22.77
CA ARG A 305 -18.47 -0.67 24.15
C ARG A 305 -17.50 -1.37 25.12
N ILE A 306 -16.76 -2.37 24.63
CA ILE A 306 -15.76 -3.09 25.43
C ILE A 306 -14.44 -2.31 25.41
N LYS A 307 -14.06 -1.72 24.28
CA LYS A 307 -12.86 -0.89 24.14
C LYS A 307 -12.89 0.29 25.13
N GLU A 308 -14.02 0.99 25.26
CA GLU A 308 -14.23 2.09 26.23
C GLU A 308 -14.10 1.66 27.70
N ARG A 309 -14.37 0.38 28.00
CA ARG A 309 -14.19 -0.17 29.36
C ARG A 309 -12.76 -0.62 29.62
N LEU A 310 -12.02 -0.87 28.54
CA LEU A 310 -10.64 -1.36 28.57
C LEU A 310 -9.62 -0.24 28.39
N ILE A 311 -10.00 0.98 28.01
CA ILE A 311 -9.13 2.16 27.95
C ILE A 311 -9.32 2.89 29.27
#